data_AF-A0A9E5HT56-F1
#
_entry.id   AF-A0A9E5HT56-F1
#
_cell.length_a   1.000
_cell.length_b   1.000
_cell.length_c   1.000
_cell.angle_alpha   90.00
_cell.angle_beta   90.00
_cell.angle_gamma   90.00
#
_symmetry.space_group_name_H-M   'P 1'
#
loop_
_entity.id
_entity.type
_entity.pdbx_description
1 polymer ?
#
loop_
_entity_poly.entity_id
_entity_poly.type
_entity_poly.pdbx_seq_one_letter_code
_entity_poly.pdbx_strand_id
1 'polypeptide(L)'
;PTKDGRLNNNDLSVLTSLYENWPPDFDGSVHLKYLEQNIDLNWPKNASVTYFDNRLKVKFERELKTKLLLTNTPLDIGFYERTYFFDFSITSQPLIFGDAGSCSASIIPFEINSQSAEILRDLSYLSREETPEDTQIGSKLADRILLICD
;
A
#
# COMPACT_ATOMS: atom_id res chain seq x y z
N PRO A 1 8.43 -3.34 25.60
CA PRO A 1 7.97 -4.74 25.56
C PRO A 1 7.82 -5.33 26.95
N THR A 2 6.82 -6.18 27.16
CA THR A 2 6.64 -6.95 28.40
C THR A 2 7.65 -8.11 28.49
N LYS A 3 7.77 -8.74 29.66
CA LYS A 3 8.77 -9.80 29.91
C LYS A 3 8.57 -11.06 29.04
N ASP A 4 7.40 -11.24 28.44
CA ASP A 4 7.08 -12.34 27.50
C ASP A 4 7.25 -11.93 26.02
N GLY A 5 7.79 -10.73 25.75
CA GLY A 5 8.01 -10.20 24.41
C GLY A 5 6.77 -9.56 23.77
N ARG A 6 5.61 -9.52 24.44
CA ARG A 6 4.41 -8.88 23.89
C ARG A 6 4.47 -7.36 24.01
N LEU A 7 3.90 -6.69 23.02
CA LEU A 7 3.72 -5.24 23.04
C LEU A 7 2.61 -4.87 24.02
N ASN A 8 2.91 -3.96 24.94
CA ASN A 8 1.90 -3.36 25.81
C ASN A 8 1.35 -2.06 25.20
N ASN A 9 0.37 -1.44 25.88
CA ASN A 9 -0.24 -0.20 25.41
C ASN A 9 0.75 0.95 25.23
N ASN A 10 1.81 1.02 26.05
CA ASN A 10 2.84 2.03 25.90
C ASN A 10 3.66 1.78 24.61
N ASP A 11 4.01 0.53 24.33
CA ASP A 11 4.69 0.16 23.09
C ASP A 11 3.82 0.50 21.86
N LEU A 12 2.51 0.17 21.89
CA LEU A 12 1.58 0.48 20.80
C LEU A 12 1.38 2.00 20.61
N SER A 13 1.38 2.77 21.70
CA SER A 13 1.33 4.24 21.63
C SER A 13 2.59 4.80 20.97
N VAL A 14 3.77 4.30 21.33
CA VAL A 14 5.05 4.71 20.71
C VAL A 14 5.03 4.38 19.22
N LEU A 15 4.60 3.17 18.84
CA LEU A 15 4.48 2.78 17.43
C LEU A 15 3.49 3.69 16.68
N THR A 16 2.36 4.02 17.30
CA THR A 16 1.38 4.93 16.68
C THR A 16 1.99 6.30 16.39
N SER A 17 2.73 6.89 17.34
CA SER A 17 3.42 8.17 17.13
C SER A 17 4.52 8.12 16.07
N LEU A 18 5.17 6.98 15.85
CA LEU A 18 6.10 6.80 14.73
C LEU A 18 5.36 6.83 13.39
N TYR A 19 4.16 6.25 13.33
CA TYR A 19 3.30 6.30 12.14
C TYR A 19 2.52 7.62 11.95
N GLU A 20 2.69 8.59 12.86
CA GLU A 20 2.26 9.98 12.66
C GLU A 20 3.38 10.84 12.05
N ASN A 21 4.63 10.40 12.14
CA ASN A 21 5.81 11.12 11.68
C ASN A 21 6.59 10.26 10.68
N TRP A 22 6.09 10.21 9.45
CA TRP A 22 6.72 9.45 8.37
C TRP A 22 8.04 10.07 7.92
N PRO A 23 9.01 9.26 7.48
CA PRO A 23 10.22 9.75 6.82
C PRO A 23 9.88 10.67 5.64
N PRO A 24 10.63 11.77 5.39
CA PRO A 24 10.36 12.69 4.30
C PRO A 24 10.37 12.06 2.90
N ASP A 25 11.08 10.94 2.76
CA ASP A 25 11.25 10.15 1.56
C ASP A 25 10.27 8.96 1.46
N PHE A 26 9.39 8.77 2.44
CA PHE A 26 8.33 7.77 2.35
C PHE A 26 7.34 8.13 1.23
N ASP A 27 7.19 7.26 0.25
CA ASP A 27 6.31 7.49 -0.90
C ASP A 27 4.81 7.24 -0.59
N GLY A 28 4.52 6.78 0.63
CA GLY A 28 3.17 6.54 1.12
C GLY A 28 2.62 5.15 0.79
N SER A 29 3.38 4.32 0.08
CA SER A 29 3.09 2.95 -0.41
C SER A 29 1.77 2.76 -1.19
N VAL A 30 0.85 3.72 -1.19
CA VAL A 30 -0.37 3.73 -1.98
C VAL A 30 -0.16 4.65 -3.18
N HIS A 31 -0.39 4.13 -4.38
CA HIS A 31 -0.22 4.85 -5.64
C HIS A 31 -1.51 4.76 -6.44
N LEU A 32 -1.99 5.89 -6.97
CA LEU A 32 -3.21 5.97 -7.77
C LEU A 32 -2.87 6.35 -9.20
N LYS A 33 -3.53 5.72 -10.16
CA LYS A 33 -3.48 6.09 -11.58
C LYS A 33 -4.88 6.21 -12.17
N TYR A 34 -5.13 7.31 -12.86
CA TYR A 34 -6.36 7.53 -13.61
C TYR A 34 -6.00 8.01 -15.02
N LEU A 35 -6.51 7.34 -16.05
CA LEU A 35 -6.11 7.60 -17.44
C LEU A 35 -4.58 7.61 -17.62
N GLU A 36 -3.89 6.65 -17.00
CA GLU A 36 -2.42 6.51 -16.96
C GLU A 36 -1.67 7.64 -16.25
N GLN A 37 -2.36 8.64 -15.72
CA GLN A 37 -1.76 9.74 -14.96
C GLN A 37 -1.74 9.42 -13.47
N ASN A 38 -0.60 9.66 -12.83
CA ASN A 38 -0.47 9.52 -11.39
C ASN A 38 -1.34 10.56 -10.69
N ILE A 39 -2.08 10.13 -9.67
CA ILE A 39 -2.91 10.99 -8.84
C ILE A 39 -2.24 11.17 -7.49
N ASP A 40 -2.00 12.44 -7.16
CA ASP A 40 -1.32 12.82 -5.95
C ASP A 40 -2.20 12.64 -4.70
N LEU A 41 -1.62 12.03 -3.68
CA LEU A 41 -2.18 11.88 -2.35
C LEU A 41 -1.44 12.77 -1.35
N ASN A 42 -2.18 13.28 -0.37
CA ASN A 42 -1.62 13.90 0.83
C ASN A 42 -0.82 12.87 1.65
N TRP A 43 0.00 13.39 2.56
CA TRP A 43 0.66 12.59 3.58
C TRP A 43 -0.36 11.81 4.42
N PRO A 44 -0.02 10.58 4.88
CA PRO A 44 -0.91 9.81 5.71
C PRO A 44 -1.22 10.53 7.03
N LYS A 45 -2.45 10.36 7.50
CA LYS A 45 -2.94 10.89 8.78
C LYS A 45 -3.76 9.85 9.52
N ASN A 46 -4.16 10.18 10.75
CA ASN A 46 -5.03 9.34 11.58
C ASN A 46 -4.46 7.92 11.74
N ALA A 47 -3.15 7.82 11.95
CA ALA A 47 -2.49 6.54 12.13
C ALA A 47 -2.99 5.85 13.41
N SER A 48 -3.14 4.54 13.36
CA SER A 48 -3.42 3.73 14.53
C SER A 48 -2.75 2.39 14.41
N VAL A 49 -2.19 1.93 15.53
CA VAL A 49 -1.54 0.63 15.63
C VAL A 49 -2.29 -0.21 16.65
N THR A 50 -2.74 -1.38 16.21
CA THR A 50 -3.39 -2.37 17.07
C THR A 50 -2.67 -3.70 16.95
N TYR A 51 -2.79 -4.54 17.97
CA TYR A 51 -2.28 -5.90 17.94
C TYR A 51 -3.45 -6.86 17.81
N PHE A 52 -3.48 -7.64 16.74
CA PHE A 52 -4.54 -8.60 16.46
C PHE A 52 -3.95 -9.85 15.81
N ASP A 53 -4.33 -11.02 16.33
CA ASP A 53 -3.89 -12.33 15.82
C ASP A 53 -2.36 -12.44 15.62
N ASN A 54 -1.62 -12.06 16.67
CA ASN A 54 -0.16 -12.01 16.70
C ASN A 54 0.51 -11.10 15.64
N ARG A 55 -0.26 -10.24 14.98
CA ARG A 55 0.22 -9.28 13.98
C ARG A 55 -0.03 -7.86 14.43
N LEU A 56 0.87 -6.97 14.02
CA LEU A 56 0.61 -5.54 14.04
C LEU A 56 -0.34 -5.21 12.91
N LYS A 57 -1.44 -4.52 13.24
CA LYS A 57 -2.33 -3.90 12.28
C LYS A 57 -2.13 -2.41 12.34
N VAL A 58 -1.61 -1.86 11.25
CA VAL A 58 -1.43 -0.43 11.05
C VAL A 58 -2.56 0.04 10.14
N LYS A 59 -3.27 1.10 10.54
CA LYS A 59 -4.24 1.81 9.71
C LYS A 59 -3.78 3.26 9.61
N PHE A 60 -3.89 3.84 8.43
CA PHE A 60 -3.78 5.27 8.19
C PHE A 60 -4.75 5.68 7.09
N GLU A 61 -4.96 6.98 6.93
CA GLU A 61 -5.84 7.56 5.93
C GLU A 61 -5.05 8.50 5.03
N ARG A 62 -5.32 8.47 3.73
CA ARG A 62 -4.72 9.40 2.75
C ARG A 62 -5.82 10.06 1.95
N GLU A 63 -5.71 11.37 1.79
CA GLU A 63 -6.66 12.16 1.02
C GLU A 63 -6.09 12.48 -0.36
N LEU A 64 -6.96 12.58 -1.36
CA LEU A 64 -6.59 13.15 -2.65
C LEU A 64 -6.15 14.61 -2.46
N LYS A 65 -5.00 15.00 -3.05
CA LYS A 65 -4.59 16.42 -3.03
C LYS A 65 -5.56 17.30 -3.81
N THR A 66 -6.14 16.75 -4.87
CA THR A 66 -7.12 17.42 -5.72
C THR A 66 -8.29 16.48 -5.96
N LYS A 67 -9.52 17.01 -5.84
CA LYS A 67 -10.72 16.22 -6.10
C LYS A 67 -10.69 15.70 -7.54
N LEU A 68 -11.01 14.42 -7.68
CA LEU A 68 -11.08 13.74 -8.97
C LEU A 68 -12.54 13.38 -9.25
N LEU A 69 -12.99 13.69 -10.46
CA LEU A 69 -14.27 13.18 -10.97
C LEU A 69 -13.97 11.89 -11.74
N LEU A 70 -14.57 10.78 -11.30
CA LEU A 70 -14.51 9.51 -12.01
C LEU A 70 -15.66 9.47 -13.03
N THR A 71 -15.37 9.02 -14.25
CA THR A 71 -16.36 8.95 -15.35
C THR A 71 -16.23 7.61 -16.06
N ASN A 72 -16.82 6.56 -15.48
CA ASN A 72 -16.84 5.20 -16.00
C ASN A 72 -15.49 4.65 -16.49
N THR A 73 -14.42 5.19 -15.92
CA THR A 73 -13.03 4.87 -16.22
C THR A 73 -12.40 4.33 -14.95
N PRO A 74 -11.65 3.22 -15.01
CA PRO A 74 -11.01 2.67 -13.82
C PRO A 74 -9.99 3.63 -13.21
N LEU A 75 -10.11 3.86 -11.91
CA LEU A 75 -9.02 4.31 -11.06
C LEU A 75 -8.25 3.05 -10.62
N ASP A 76 -7.00 2.95 -11.06
CA ASP A 76 -6.05 1.92 -10.62
C ASP A 76 -5.42 2.36 -9.30
N ILE A 77 -5.49 1.48 -8.30
CA ILE A 77 -4.90 1.68 -6.98
C ILE A 77 -3.93 0.53 -6.73
N GLY A 78 -2.65 0.85 -6.59
CA GLY A 78 -1.60 -0.09 -6.21
C GLY A 78 -1.12 0.15 -4.78
N PHE A 79 -0.87 -0.92 -4.04
CA PHE A 79 -0.21 -0.86 -2.73
C PHE A 79 1.17 -1.53 -2.81
N TYR A 80 2.22 -0.72 -2.94
CA TYR A 80 3.59 -1.17 -3.10
C TYR A 80 4.60 -0.12 -2.66
N GLU A 81 5.77 -0.57 -2.23
CA GLU A 81 6.95 0.29 -2.20
C GLU A 81 7.70 0.19 -3.53
N ARG A 82 8.12 1.34 -4.05
CA ARG A 82 8.78 1.46 -5.35
C ARG A 82 9.97 0.49 -5.54
N THR A 83 10.81 0.35 -4.53
CA THR A 83 12.03 -0.49 -4.55
C THR A 83 11.82 -1.91 -4.00
N TYR A 84 10.59 -2.32 -3.70
CA TYR A 84 10.25 -3.68 -3.25
C TYR A 84 10.98 -4.14 -1.97
N PHE A 85 11.18 -3.24 -1.01
CA PHE A 85 11.67 -3.62 0.31
C PHE A 85 10.59 -4.34 1.13
N PHE A 86 9.33 -3.93 0.96
CA PHE A 86 8.16 -4.69 1.42
C PHE A 86 7.34 -5.22 0.23
N ASP A 87 6.95 -6.49 0.36
CA ASP A 87 5.94 -7.12 -0.48
C ASP A 87 4.56 -7.01 0.19
N PHE A 88 3.56 -6.62 -0.59
CA PHE A 88 2.21 -6.40 -0.11
C PHE A 88 1.23 -7.26 -0.89
N SER A 89 0.36 -7.95 -0.16
CA SER A 89 -0.78 -8.68 -0.74
C SER A 89 -2.10 -8.11 -0.22
N ILE A 90 -3.05 -7.89 -1.12
CA ILE A 90 -4.39 -7.41 -0.80
C ILE A 90 -5.28 -8.61 -0.49
N THR A 91 -5.45 -8.89 0.79
CA THR A 91 -6.13 -10.11 1.28
C THR A 91 -7.61 -9.92 1.58
N SER A 92 -8.13 -8.70 1.51
CA SER A 92 -9.51 -8.35 1.85
C SER A 92 -10.12 -7.44 0.79
N GLN A 93 -11.40 -7.65 0.47
CA GLN A 93 -12.10 -6.82 -0.50
C GLN A 93 -12.15 -5.35 -0.05
N PRO A 94 -11.95 -4.39 -0.97
CA PRO A 94 -12.06 -2.97 -0.66
C PRO A 94 -13.48 -2.61 -0.25
N LEU A 95 -13.60 -1.69 0.71
CA LEU A 95 -14.87 -1.14 1.12
C LEU A 95 -14.98 0.30 0.60
N ILE A 96 -16.14 0.63 0.03
CA ILE A 96 -16.46 1.98 -0.44
C ILE A 96 -17.45 2.58 0.57
N PHE A 97 -17.13 3.78 1.05
CA PHE A 97 -17.95 4.50 2.03
C PHE A 97 -18.49 5.81 1.43
N GLY A 98 -19.64 6.27 1.92
CA GLY A 98 -20.29 7.50 1.48
C GLY A 98 -21.44 7.25 0.50
N ASP A 99 -21.79 8.27 -0.29
CA ASP A 99 -22.73 8.12 -1.40
C ASP A 99 -22.04 7.38 -2.55
N ALA A 100 -21.90 6.07 -2.37
CA ALA A 100 -21.12 5.21 -3.25
C ALA A 100 -21.78 5.01 -4.63
N GLY A 101 -22.98 5.56 -4.88
CA GLY A 101 -23.69 5.43 -6.15
C GLY A 101 -23.61 4.01 -6.72
N SER A 102 -23.21 3.90 -7.98
CA SER A 102 -22.86 2.66 -8.68
C SER A 102 -21.35 2.42 -8.77
N CYS A 103 -20.59 2.81 -7.75
CA CYS A 103 -19.18 2.48 -7.67
C CYS A 103 -18.97 1.00 -7.33
N SER A 104 -17.98 0.38 -7.96
CA SER A 104 -17.52 -0.97 -7.66
C SER A 104 -16.00 -1.04 -7.56
N ALA A 105 -15.50 -1.88 -6.65
CA ALA A 105 -14.08 -2.12 -6.48
C ALA A 105 -13.79 -3.61 -6.62
N SER A 106 -12.76 -3.95 -7.39
CA SER A 106 -12.31 -5.32 -7.59
C SER A 106 -10.80 -5.44 -7.45
N ILE A 107 -10.33 -6.53 -6.86
CA ILE A 107 -8.91 -6.84 -6.75
C ILE A 107 -8.46 -7.61 -7.99
N ILE A 108 -7.36 -7.16 -8.58
CA ILE A 108 -6.58 -7.91 -9.57
C ILE A 108 -5.29 -8.34 -8.85
N PRO A 109 -5.17 -9.61 -8.45
CA PRO A 109 -3.95 -10.09 -7.84
C PRO A 109 -2.81 -10.09 -8.85
N PHE A 110 -1.59 -9.88 -8.37
CA PHE A 110 -0.41 -10.13 -9.16
C PHE A 110 -0.26 -11.63 -9.42
N GLU A 111 -0.12 -12.01 -10.69
CA GLU A 111 0.13 -13.38 -11.10
C GLU A 111 1.53 -13.54 -11.68
N ILE A 112 2.27 -14.51 -11.15
CA ILE A 112 3.62 -14.80 -11.63
C ILE A 112 3.54 -15.34 -13.06
N ASN A 113 4.29 -14.70 -13.96
CA ASN A 113 4.51 -15.14 -15.32
C ASN A 113 6.01 -15.31 -15.59
N SER A 114 6.39 -15.64 -16.83
CA SER A 114 7.79 -15.87 -17.19
C SER A 114 8.69 -14.66 -16.96
N GLN A 115 8.21 -13.44 -17.25
CA GLN A 115 8.99 -12.20 -17.06
C GLN A 115 9.13 -11.87 -15.58
N SER A 116 8.06 -12.01 -14.80
CA SER A 116 8.11 -11.70 -13.38
C SER A 116 8.84 -12.76 -12.56
N ALA A 117 8.88 -14.02 -13.01
CA ALA A 117 9.68 -15.07 -12.41
C ALA A 117 11.19 -14.77 -12.51
N GLU A 118 11.64 -14.21 -13.63
CA GLU A 118 13.01 -13.74 -13.81
C GLU A 118 13.32 -12.57 -12.86
N ILE A 119 12.44 -11.58 -12.79
CA ILE A 119 12.56 -10.48 -11.82
C ILE A 119 12.69 -11.00 -10.40
N LEU A 120 11.80 -11.90 -9.96
CA LEU A 120 11.81 -12.43 -8.60
C LEU A 120 13.07 -13.24 -8.30
N ARG A 121 13.60 -13.96 -9.30
CA ARG A 121 14.88 -14.65 -9.18
C ARG A 121 16.02 -13.65 -8.99
N ASP A 122 16.05 -12.58 -9.78
CA ASP A 122 17.11 -11.58 -9.70
C ASP A 122 17.07 -10.83 -8.36
N LEU A 123 15.87 -10.50 -7.87
CA LEU A 123 15.66 -9.93 -6.53
C LEU A 123 16.13 -10.88 -5.41
N SER A 124 16.04 -12.20 -5.60
CA SER A 124 16.49 -13.18 -4.59
C SER A 124 18.01 -13.24 -4.40
N TYR A 125 18.78 -12.71 -5.35
CA TYR A 125 20.24 -12.62 -5.22
C TYR A 125 20.72 -11.39 -4.46
N LEU A 126 19.84 -10.41 -4.22
CA LEU A 126 20.18 -9.21 -3.48
C LEU A 126 20.35 -9.54 -1.99
N SER A 127 21.43 -9.00 -1.40
CA SER A 127 21.60 -8.96 0.05
C SER A 127 20.62 -7.98 0.70
N ARG A 128 20.58 -7.96 2.04
CA ARG A 128 19.66 -7.09 2.79
C ARG A 128 20.02 -5.60 2.65
N GLU A 129 21.26 -5.32 2.26
CA GLU A 129 21.84 -3.99 2.10
C GLU A 129 21.75 -3.48 0.66
N GLU A 130 21.39 -4.34 -0.30
CA GLU A 130 21.30 -3.99 -1.71
C GLU A 130 19.89 -3.58 -2.11
N THR A 131 19.79 -2.54 -2.95
CA THR A 131 18.54 -2.10 -3.55
C THR A 131 18.48 -2.50 -5.02
N PRO A 132 17.32 -2.92 -5.55
CA PRO A 132 17.19 -3.23 -6.97
C PRO A 132 17.54 -2.03 -7.86
N GLU A 133 18.17 -2.27 -9.02
CA GLU A 133 18.48 -1.21 -9.99
C GLU A 133 17.21 -0.56 -10.56
N ASP A 134 16.16 -1.37 -10.77
CA ASP A 134 14.84 -0.89 -11.16
C ASP A 134 14.12 -0.29 -9.94
N THR A 135 14.14 1.04 -9.85
CA THR A 135 13.50 1.78 -8.76
C THR A 135 11.97 1.77 -8.80
N GLN A 136 11.34 1.12 -9.78
CA GLN A 136 9.88 0.99 -9.90
C GLN A 136 9.42 -0.48 -9.80
N ILE A 137 10.31 -1.37 -9.41
CA ILE A 137 10.08 -2.82 -9.43
C ILE A 137 8.86 -3.24 -8.61
N GLY A 138 8.56 -2.58 -7.50
CA GLY A 138 7.38 -2.91 -6.70
C GLY A 138 6.07 -2.64 -7.43
N SER A 139 6.03 -1.68 -8.35
CA SER A 139 4.84 -1.48 -9.19
C SER A 139 4.59 -2.68 -10.12
N LYS A 140 5.63 -3.42 -10.52
CA LYS A 140 5.50 -4.55 -11.46
C LYS A 140 5.00 -5.84 -10.80
N LEU A 141 5.14 -5.94 -9.48
CA LEU A 141 4.88 -7.15 -8.69
C LEU A 141 3.68 -7.04 -7.76
N ALA A 142 2.99 -5.91 -7.78
CA ALA A 142 1.96 -5.63 -6.79
C ALA A 142 0.55 -5.90 -7.30
N ASP A 143 -0.28 -6.38 -6.37
CA ASP A 143 -1.73 -6.42 -6.52
C ASP A 143 -2.29 -5.04 -6.88
N ARG A 144 -3.46 -5.05 -7.50
CA ARG A 144 -4.21 -3.85 -7.88
C ARG A 144 -5.64 -3.90 -7.41
N ILE A 145 -6.17 -2.73 -7.10
CA ILE A 145 -7.60 -2.50 -6.98
C ILE A 145 -8.02 -1.64 -8.16
N LEU A 146 -9.03 -2.08 -8.91
CA LEU A 146 -9.73 -1.24 -9.87
C LEU A 146 -11.00 -0.71 -9.21
N LEU A 147 -11.13 0.61 -9.15
CA LEU A 147 -12.35 1.31 -8.74
C LEU A 147 -13.01 1.94 -9.97
N ILE A 148 -14.28 1.63 -10.22
CA ILE A 148 -15.07 2.22 -11.31
C ILE A 148 -16.33 2.83 -10.70
N CYS A 149 -16.71 4.03 -11.13
CA CYS A 149 -17.95 4.72 -10.75
C CYS A 149 -18.62 5.28 -12.00
N ASP A 150 -19.96 5.22 -12.06
CA ASP A 150 -20.74 5.84 -13.16
C ASP A 150 -20.95 7.34 -12.97
#